data_AF-A0A822YKB6-F1
#
_entry.id   AF-A0A822YKB6-F1
#
_cell.length_a   1.000
_cell.length_b   1.000
_cell.length_c   1.000
_cell.angle_alpha   90.00
_cell.angle_beta   90.00
_cell.angle_gamma   90.00
#
_symmetry.space_group_name_H-M   'P 1'
#
loop_
_entity.id
_entity.type
_entity.pdbx_description
1 polymer ?
#
loop_
_entity_poly.entity_id
_entity_poly.type
_entity_poly.pdbx_seq_one_letter_code
_entity_poly.pdbx_strand_id
1 'polypeptide(L)'
;MDLPQEMGDYIKESIDCALGLSVSEKTLHLKLRASEEARKRIQDQYFYLHDRLKEKDEVIERAKAEASMNAQALKKFVEENQKLAIECANLLSQCSRWEKECSLYDRDREALMEFGNEADERAKEAEIRVLEVEDELRRVAEELQFYKHEYETLVCNEARASEELQLLRERIRDLERVRFGECDNNHYPCSQCSSSNTEDQKSQPHILISKPAHNTGFGSTLECQLLESVVASLVDKDAVAANARAFLEANNGVESCQKLLKMWEWLNPSTQNIISLAAEVKTLQKDKEHLKVNLHRAEEEVKVFCEENCILDEENKRLMRLLNRERNHQGSGGKHTCSASAKGNKRKSSPKICAVEKMNDLNGPDSPRQPLSPLYHNSPDSRMHKK
;
A
#
# COMPACT_ATOMS: atom_id res chain seq x y z
N MET A 1 82.24 25.91 77.87
CA MET A 1 81.13 24.97 78.14
C MET A 1 81.79 23.64 78.38
N ASP A 2 82.09 23.33 79.63
CA ASP A 2 82.81 22.12 79.97
C ASP A 2 81.89 20.92 79.76
N LEU A 3 82.31 19.98 78.93
CA LEU A 3 81.60 18.73 78.72
C LEU A 3 81.61 17.92 80.03
N PRO A 4 80.51 17.25 80.39
CA PRO A 4 80.48 16.36 81.56
C PRO A 4 81.61 15.34 81.47
N GLN A 5 82.28 15.08 82.60
CA GLN A 5 83.48 14.23 82.64
C GLN A 5 83.24 12.82 82.08
N GLU A 6 82.07 12.25 82.32
CA GLU A 6 81.64 10.97 81.74
C GLU A 6 81.59 10.99 80.20
N MET A 7 81.21 12.12 79.60
CA MET A 7 81.18 12.28 78.14
C MET A 7 82.61 12.43 77.60
N GLY A 8 83.50 13.12 78.33
CA GLY A 8 84.91 13.24 78.00
C GLY A 8 85.65 11.88 78.02
N ASP A 9 85.39 11.08 79.06
CA ASP A 9 85.96 9.73 79.21
C ASP A 9 85.42 8.79 78.13
N TYR A 10 84.12 8.85 77.80
CA TYR A 10 83.53 8.08 76.71
C TYR A 10 84.11 8.42 75.33
N ILE A 11 84.36 9.72 75.07
CA ILE A 11 84.98 10.18 73.81
C ILE A 11 86.43 9.70 73.72
N LYS A 12 87.20 9.86 74.80
CA LYS A 12 88.60 9.40 74.87
C LYS A 12 88.71 7.90 74.64
N GLU A 13 87.94 7.11 75.39
CA GLU A 13 87.92 5.65 75.24
C GLU A 13 87.37 5.19 73.88
N SER A 14 86.53 6.01 73.23
CA SER A 14 86.10 5.75 71.85
C SER A 14 87.19 6.01 70.81
N ILE A 15 88.03 7.02 71.02
CA ILE A 15 89.21 7.27 70.19
C ILE A 15 90.24 6.15 70.40
N ASP A 16 90.51 5.78 71.65
CA ASP A 16 91.42 4.68 72.00
C ASP A 16 90.97 3.35 71.37
N CYS A 17 89.65 3.06 71.39
CA CYS A 17 89.06 1.92 70.70
C CYS A 17 89.29 1.95 69.17
N ALA A 18 89.16 3.12 68.54
CA ALA A 18 89.36 3.27 67.10
C ALA A 18 90.84 3.14 66.69
N LEU A 19 91.75 3.44 67.62
CA LEU A 19 93.20 3.27 67.45
C LEU A 19 93.71 1.87 67.85
N GLY A 20 92.82 0.97 68.28
CA GLY A 20 93.15 -0.42 68.64
C GLY A 20 93.72 -0.61 70.06
N LEU A 21 93.57 0.39 70.93
CA LEU A 21 94.00 0.34 72.33
C LEU A 21 92.94 -0.32 73.23
N SER A 22 93.36 -0.86 74.38
CA SER A 22 92.48 -1.55 75.32
C SER A 22 91.47 -0.59 75.96
N VAL A 23 90.18 -0.88 75.78
CA VAL A 23 89.05 -0.08 76.27
C VAL A 23 88.55 -0.65 77.60
N SER A 24 87.98 0.19 78.46
CA SER A 24 87.36 -0.29 79.69
C SER A 24 86.13 -1.18 79.40
N GLU A 25 85.93 -2.20 80.23
CA GLU A 25 84.77 -3.11 80.18
C GLU A 25 83.44 -2.34 80.28
N LYS A 26 83.41 -1.25 81.07
CA LYS A 26 82.24 -0.38 81.23
C LYS A 26 81.84 0.29 79.91
N THR A 27 82.82 0.83 79.18
CA THR A 27 82.57 1.48 77.88
C THR A 27 82.12 0.48 76.81
N LEU A 28 82.66 -0.74 76.80
CA LEU A 28 82.19 -1.80 75.91
C LEU A 28 80.74 -2.19 76.20
N HIS A 29 80.37 -2.36 77.47
CA HIS A 29 78.98 -2.64 77.85
C HIS A 29 78.00 -1.52 77.46
N LEU A 30 78.39 -0.25 77.65
CA LEU A 30 77.60 0.91 77.22
C LEU A 30 77.39 0.93 75.70
N LYS A 31 78.44 0.68 74.91
CA LYS A 31 78.35 0.59 73.45
C LYS A 31 77.49 -0.57 72.98
N LEU A 32 77.62 -1.74 73.63
CA LEU A 32 76.79 -2.91 73.32
C LEU A 32 75.31 -2.59 73.57
N ARG A 33 74.98 -2.04 74.75
CA ARG A 33 73.59 -1.63 75.07
C ARG A 33 73.06 -0.60 74.08
N ALA A 34 73.84 0.45 73.78
CA ALA A 34 73.43 1.48 72.82
C ALA A 34 73.20 0.90 71.41
N SER A 35 74.05 -0.04 70.99
CA SER A 35 73.91 -0.76 69.72
C SER A 35 72.67 -1.67 69.70
N GLU A 36 72.39 -2.40 70.78
CA GLU A 36 71.20 -3.25 70.91
C GLU A 36 69.90 -2.43 70.89
N GLU A 37 69.88 -1.29 71.58
CA GLU A 37 68.76 -0.36 71.56
C GLU A 37 68.57 0.27 70.17
N ALA A 38 69.66 0.66 69.49
CA ALA A 38 69.60 1.15 68.12
C ALA A 38 69.08 0.07 67.16
N ARG A 39 69.55 -1.17 67.30
CA ARG A 39 69.07 -2.32 66.52
C ARG A 39 67.57 -2.56 66.75
N LYS A 40 67.09 -2.53 67.99
CA LYS A 40 65.66 -2.64 68.31
C LYS A 40 64.86 -1.53 67.65
N ARG A 41 65.30 -0.27 67.79
CA ARG A 41 64.64 0.89 67.16
C ARG A 41 64.53 0.75 65.65
N ILE A 42 65.61 0.32 64.98
CA ILE A 42 65.61 0.08 63.53
C ILE A 42 64.66 -1.07 63.17
N GLN A 43 64.67 -2.16 63.96
CA GLN A 43 63.80 -3.30 63.74
C GLN A 43 62.31 -2.91 63.87
N ASP A 44 61.95 -2.11 64.88
CA ASP A 44 60.59 -1.60 65.06
C ASP A 44 60.18 -0.67 63.91
N GLN A 45 61.09 0.21 63.47
CA GLN A 45 60.86 1.07 62.30
C GLN A 45 60.67 0.26 61.02
N TYR A 46 61.46 -0.80 60.83
CA TYR A 46 61.33 -1.70 59.70
C TYR A 46 59.94 -2.37 59.68
N PHE A 47 59.49 -2.91 60.81
CA PHE A 47 58.15 -3.52 60.90
C PHE A 47 57.05 -2.50 60.63
N TYR A 48 57.13 -1.31 61.24
CA TYR A 48 56.16 -0.24 60.99
C TYR A 48 56.08 0.15 59.51
N LEU A 49 57.24 0.33 58.84
CA LEU A 49 57.28 0.67 57.43
C LEU A 49 56.78 -0.48 56.54
N HIS A 50 57.07 -1.73 56.92
CA HIS A 50 56.60 -2.90 56.21
C HIS A 50 55.07 -3.03 56.26
N ASP A 51 54.48 -2.88 57.44
CA ASP A 51 53.01 -2.89 57.60
C ASP A 51 52.35 -1.76 56.82
N ARG A 52 52.95 -0.55 56.86
CA ARG A 52 52.45 0.60 56.11
C ARG A 52 52.56 0.41 54.60
N LEU A 53 53.61 -0.26 54.11
CA LEU A 53 53.75 -0.60 52.69
C LEU A 53 52.65 -1.58 52.27
N LYS A 54 52.42 -2.63 53.07
CA LYS A 54 51.37 -3.61 52.81
C LYS A 54 49.97 -2.99 52.78
N GLU A 55 49.66 -2.09 53.72
CA GLU A 55 48.41 -1.34 53.72
C GLU A 55 48.23 -0.53 52.43
N LYS A 56 49.31 0.12 51.95
CA LYS A 56 49.29 0.88 50.69
C LYS A 56 49.09 -0.03 49.48
N ASP A 57 49.72 -1.19 49.44
CA ASP A 57 49.52 -2.18 48.39
C ASP A 57 48.06 -2.66 48.34
N GLU A 58 47.45 -2.94 49.51
CA GLU A 58 46.03 -3.31 49.60
C GLU A 58 45.09 -2.20 49.10
N VAL A 59 45.40 -0.92 49.38
CA VAL A 59 44.66 0.23 48.85
C VAL A 59 44.79 0.30 47.32
N ILE A 60 46.00 0.08 46.78
CA ILE A 60 46.25 0.10 45.34
C ILE A 60 45.47 -1.02 44.65
N GLU A 61 45.47 -2.24 45.19
CA GLU A 61 44.73 -3.35 44.59
C GLU A 61 43.22 -3.13 44.62
N ARG A 62 42.68 -2.54 45.70
CA ARG A 62 41.27 -2.11 45.75
C ARG A 62 40.96 -1.06 44.69
N ALA A 63 41.80 -0.04 44.55
CA ALA A 63 41.61 1.00 43.54
C ALA A 63 41.69 0.45 42.11
N LYS A 64 42.59 -0.51 41.84
CA LYS A 64 42.67 -1.18 40.53
C LYS A 64 41.41 -2.00 40.23
N ALA A 65 40.89 -2.74 41.21
CA ALA A 65 39.67 -3.52 41.04
C ALA A 65 38.46 -2.60 40.75
N GLU A 66 38.33 -1.50 41.50
CA GLU A 66 37.29 -0.49 41.28
C GLU A 66 37.41 0.16 39.89
N ALA A 67 38.61 0.58 39.50
CA ALA A 67 38.86 1.16 38.19
C ALA A 67 38.52 0.19 37.05
N SER A 68 38.83 -1.10 37.21
CA SER A 68 38.49 -2.15 36.24
C SER A 68 36.98 -2.34 36.09
N MET A 69 36.25 -2.41 37.21
CA MET A 69 34.79 -2.50 37.19
C MET A 69 34.15 -1.28 36.53
N ASN A 70 34.64 -0.07 36.88
CA ASN A 70 34.16 1.18 36.29
C ASN A 70 34.43 1.25 34.78
N ALA A 71 35.61 0.83 34.33
CA ALA A 71 35.95 0.76 32.91
C ALA A 71 35.02 -0.21 32.15
N GLN A 72 34.69 -1.36 32.75
CA GLN A 72 33.76 -2.31 32.15
C GLN A 72 32.33 -1.75 32.08
N ALA A 73 31.87 -1.06 33.13
CA ALA A 73 30.56 -0.40 33.14
C ALA A 73 30.46 0.69 32.06
N LEU A 74 31.50 1.53 31.94
CA LEU A 74 31.59 2.56 30.89
C LEU A 74 31.58 1.94 29.49
N LYS A 75 32.31 0.84 29.29
CA LYS A 75 32.33 0.13 28.00
C LYS A 75 30.92 -0.34 27.60
N LYS A 76 30.19 -0.98 28.52
CA LYS A 76 28.81 -1.42 28.27
C LYS A 76 27.89 -0.24 27.94
N PHE A 77 28.00 0.86 28.67
CA PHE A 77 27.22 2.06 28.42
C PHE A 77 27.50 2.67 27.04
N VAL A 78 28.76 2.69 26.61
CA VAL A 78 29.13 3.15 25.26
C VAL A 78 28.55 2.24 24.18
N GLU A 79 28.61 0.92 24.35
CA GLU A 79 28.03 -0.05 23.42
C GLU A 79 26.51 0.10 23.31
N GLU A 80 25.81 0.31 24.42
CA GLU A 80 24.36 0.55 24.43
C GLU A 80 24.00 1.88 23.75
N ASN A 81 24.72 2.96 24.03
CA ASN A 81 24.51 4.23 23.35
C ASN A 81 24.76 4.15 21.83
N GLN A 82 25.75 3.36 21.40
CA GLN A 82 25.99 3.12 19.97
C GLN A 82 24.84 2.36 19.33
N LYS A 83 24.28 1.34 20.00
CA LYS A 83 23.09 0.62 19.52
C LYS A 83 21.89 1.55 19.40
N LEU A 84 21.63 2.37 20.42
CA LEU A 84 20.56 3.36 20.39
C LEU A 84 20.75 4.39 19.27
N ALA A 85 21.98 4.83 19.00
CA ALA A 85 22.26 5.74 17.90
C ALA A 85 21.93 5.12 16.53
N ILE A 86 22.25 3.84 16.33
CA ILE A 86 21.91 3.09 15.12
C ILE A 86 20.38 2.96 14.99
N GLU A 87 19.68 2.62 16.07
CA GLU A 87 18.23 2.52 16.08
C GLU A 87 17.55 3.85 15.76
N CYS A 88 18.02 4.95 16.35
CA CYS A 88 17.57 6.30 16.01
C CYS A 88 17.79 6.62 14.52
N ALA A 89 18.94 6.27 13.95
CA ALA A 89 19.20 6.47 12.53
C ALA A 89 18.25 5.63 11.65
N ASN A 90 17.97 4.39 12.04
CA ASN A 90 17.03 3.52 11.33
C ASN A 90 15.60 4.11 11.39
N LEU A 91 15.11 4.48 12.56
CA LEU A 91 13.80 5.10 12.74
C LEU A 91 13.68 6.40 11.93
N LEU A 92 14.70 7.24 11.91
CA LEU A 92 14.72 8.45 11.09
C LEU A 92 14.63 8.15 9.60
N SER A 93 15.36 7.13 9.11
CA SER A 93 15.29 6.73 7.71
C SER A 93 13.90 6.22 7.33
N GLN A 94 13.26 5.46 8.22
CA GLN A 94 11.88 5.01 8.02
C GLN A 94 10.90 6.20 8.03
N CYS A 95 11.01 7.12 8.99
CA CYS A 95 10.17 8.34 9.00
C CYS A 95 10.26 9.10 7.67
N SER A 96 11.46 9.30 7.15
CA SER A 96 11.65 9.96 5.86
C SER A 96 11.02 9.18 4.70
N ARG A 97 11.03 7.83 4.74
CA ARG A 97 10.33 6.99 3.75
C ARG A 97 8.83 7.22 3.80
N TRP A 98 8.24 7.20 5.00
CA TRP A 98 6.80 7.40 5.17
C TRP A 98 6.35 8.82 4.85
N GLU A 99 7.15 9.84 5.15
CA GLU A 99 6.88 11.22 4.71
C GLU A 99 6.79 11.34 3.19
N LYS A 100 7.70 10.68 2.47
CA LYS A 100 7.65 10.64 1.00
C LYS A 100 6.41 9.92 0.49
N GLU A 101 6.06 8.82 1.13
CA GLU A 101 4.89 8.01 0.79
C GLU A 101 3.58 8.78 1.02
N CYS A 102 3.44 9.47 2.16
CA CYS A 102 2.32 10.37 2.42
C CYS A 102 2.22 11.49 1.36
N SER A 103 3.36 12.09 1.00
CA SER A 103 3.41 13.11 -0.06
C SER A 103 2.97 12.55 -1.42
N LEU A 104 3.24 11.28 -1.73
CA LEU A 104 2.73 10.64 -2.94
C LEU A 104 1.21 10.45 -2.89
N TYR A 105 0.68 9.99 -1.76
CA TYR A 105 -0.78 9.87 -1.58
C TYR A 105 -1.51 11.20 -1.70
N ASP A 106 -0.95 12.28 -1.14
CA ASP A 106 -1.55 13.61 -1.27
C ASP A 106 -1.58 14.06 -2.74
N ARG A 107 -0.50 13.85 -3.50
CA ARG A 107 -0.45 14.15 -4.94
C ARG A 107 -1.44 13.30 -5.73
N ASP A 108 -1.51 11.99 -5.47
CA ASP A 108 -2.44 11.09 -6.15
C ASP A 108 -3.90 11.51 -5.88
N ARG A 109 -4.22 11.91 -4.64
CA ARG A 109 -5.54 12.43 -4.27
C ARG A 109 -5.88 13.72 -5.02
N GLU A 110 -4.93 14.66 -5.10
CA GLU A 110 -5.11 15.91 -5.82
C GLU A 110 -5.35 15.65 -7.32
N ALA A 111 -4.54 14.79 -7.95
CA ALA A 111 -4.69 14.42 -9.34
C ALA A 111 -6.05 13.77 -9.64
N LEU A 112 -6.54 12.89 -8.75
CA LEU A 112 -7.87 12.29 -8.90
C LEU A 112 -9.00 13.33 -8.76
N MET A 113 -8.83 14.31 -7.89
CA MET A 113 -9.80 15.40 -7.74
C MET A 113 -9.84 16.29 -8.99
N GLU A 114 -8.67 16.64 -9.55
CA GLU A 114 -8.57 17.39 -10.80
C GLU A 114 -9.22 16.63 -11.96
N PHE A 115 -8.95 15.34 -12.09
CA PHE A 115 -9.58 14.49 -13.09
C PHE A 115 -11.11 14.46 -12.96
N GLY A 116 -11.62 14.39 -11.72
CA GLY A 116 -13.06 14.47 -11.44
C GLY A 116 -13.66 15.79 -11.92
N ASN A 117 -13.02 16.92 -11.57
CA ASN A 117 -13.46 18.24 -12.02
C ASN A 117 -13.47 18.37 -13.55
N GLU A 118 -12.44 17.88 -14.24
CA GLU A 118 -12.38 17.88 -15.71
C GLU A 118 -13.43 17.00 -16.37
N ALA A 119 -13.76 15.86 -15.75
CA ALA A 119 -14.83 14.98 -16.23
C ALA A 119 -16.20 15.65 -16.09
N ASP A 120 -16.45 16.31 -14.95
CA ASP A 120 -17.68 17.06 -14.70
C ASP A 120 -17.83 18.24 -15.66
N GLU A 121 -16.77 19.00 -15.93
CA GLU A 121 -16.82 20.08 -16.92
C GLU A 121 -17.09 19.55 -18.33
N ARG A 122 -16.44 18.45 -18.75
CA ARG A 122 -16.77 17.81 -20.04
C ARG A 122 -18.21 17.33 -20.14
N ALA A 123 -18.77 16.80 -19.04
CA ALA A 123 -20.16 16.37 -19.00
C ALA A 123 -21.11 17.57 -19.18
N LYS A 124 -20.88 18.67 -18.45
CA LYS A 124 -21.65 19.92 -18.60
C LYS A 124 -21.57 20.48 -20.02
N GLU A 125 -20.38 20.53 -20.61
CA GLU A 125 -20.23 20.96 -22.01
C GLU A 125 -21.01 20.07 -22.99
N ALA A 126 -21.03 18.76 -22.76
CA ALA A 126 -21.80 17.84 -23.58
C ALA A 126 -23.31 18.04 -23.42
N GLU A 127 -23.80 18.26 -22.20
CA GLU A 127 -25.20 18.59 -21.92
C GLU A 127 -25.61 19.90 -22.63
N ILE A 128 -24.78 20.93 -22.57
CA ILE A 128 -25.03 22.21 -23.27
C ILE A 128 -25.14 21.97 -24.78
N ARG A 129 -24.21 21.22 -25.39
CA ARG A 129 -24.26 20.90 -26.83
C ARG A 129 -25.51 20.12 -27.21
N VAL A 130 -25.98 19.20 -26.37
CA VAL A 130 -27.23 18.46 -26.62
C VAL A 130 -28.42 19.42 -26.60
N LEU A 131 -28.51 20.31 -25.60
CA LEU A 131 -29.58 21.29 -25.52
C LEU A 131 -29.61 22.22 -26.74
N GLU A 132 -28.44 22.68 -27.21
CA GLU A 132 -28.33 23.50 -28.42
C GLU A 132 -28.86 22.76 -29.66
N VAL A 133 -28.50 21.49 -29.83
CA VAL A 133 -28.96 20.65 -30.94
C VAL A 133 -30.46 20.33 -30.83
N GLU A 134 -30.97 20.10 -29.62
CA GLU A 134 -32.41 19.88 -29.38
C GLU A 134 -33.23 21.13 -29.74
N ASP A 135 -32.74 22.32 -29.39
CA ASP A 135 -33.38 23.58 -29.77
C ASP A 135 -33.31 23.83 -31.28
N GLU A 136 -32.20 23.51 -31.94
CA GLU A 136 -32.08 23.53 -33.41
C GLU A 136 -33.06 22.57 -34.08
N LEU A 137 -33.15 21.33 -33.59
CA LEU A 137 -34.07 20.33 -34.10
C LEU A 137 -35.52 20.77 -33.94
N ARG A 138 -35.87 21.42 -32.82
CA ARG A 138 -37.19 22.02 -32.60
C ARG A 138 -37.50 23.08 -33.66
N ARG A 139 -36.58 24.01 -33.92
CA ARG A 139 -36.76 25.05 -34.96
C ARG A 139 -36.96 24.43 -36.35
N VAL A 140 -36.11 23.47 -36.74
CA VAL A 140 -36.23 22.81 -38.05
C VAL A 140 -37.53 22.01 -38.16
N ALA A 141 -37.98 21.38 -37.08
CA ALA A 141 -39.25 20.66 -37.06
C ALA A 141 -40.45 21.61 -37.24
N GLU A 142 -40.43 22.78 -36.60
CA GLU A 142 -41.45 23.82 -36.77
C GLU A 142 -41.46 24.35 -38.22
N GLU A 143 -40.29 24.63 -38.82
CA GLU A 143 -40.17 25.03 -40.22
C GLU A 143 -40.70 23.96 -41.18
N LEU A 144 -40.38 22.69 -40.93
CA LEU A 144 -40.87 21.58 -41.75
C LEU A 144 -42.40 21.44 -41.66
N GLN A 145 -42.97 21.61 -40.46
CA GLN A 145 -44.42 21.63 -40.29
C GLN A 145 -45.08 22.78 -41.04
N PHE A 146 -44.45 23.96 -41.03
CA PHE A 146 -44.91 25.12 -41.79
C PHE A 146 -44.96 24.81 -43.30
N TYR A 147 -43.85 24.33 -43.90
CA TYR A 147 -43.81 24.01 -45.33
C TYR A 147 -44.76 22.87 -45.71
N LYS A 148 -44.93 21.87 -44.83
CA LYS A 148 -45.91 20.81 -45.03
C LYS A 148 -47.32 21.38 -45.15
N HIS A 149 -47.70 22.31 -44.28
CA HIS A 149 -49.02 22.94 -44.31
C HIS A 149 -49.23 23.82 -45.56
N GLU A 150 -48.21 24.57 -45.99
CA GLU A 150 -48.27 25.33 -47.25
C GLU A 150 -48.47 24.41 -48.46
N TYR A 151 -47.73 23.30 -48.53
CA TYR A 151 -47.88 22.31 -49.59
C TYR A 151 -49.27 21.68 -49.61
N GLU A 152 -49.79 21.25 -48.46
CA GLU A 152 -51.15 20.71 -48.33
C GLU A 152 -52.21 21.72 -48.80
N THR A 153 -52.05 23.00 -48.46
CA THR A 153 -52.95 24.07 -48.90
C THR A 153 -52.90 24.28 -50.42
N LEU A 154 -51.71 24.26 -51.02
CA LEU A 154 -51.53 24.36 -52.47
C LEU A 154 -52.22 23.19 -53.19
N VAL A 155 -52.01 21.95 -52.73
CA VAL A 155 -52.65 20.75 -53.30
C VAL A 155 -54.17 20.82 -53.19
N CYS A 156 -54.70 21.25 -52.04
CA CYS A 156 -56.15 21.44 -51.88
C CYS A 156 -56.71 22.51 -52.85
N ASN A 157 -55.98 23.59 -53.08
CA ASN A 157 -56.38 24.63 -54.04
C ASN A 157 -56.33 24.13 -55.48
N GLU A 158 -55.29 23.38 -55.86
CA GLU A 158 -55.17 22.78 -57.20
C GLU A 158 -56.27 21.73 -57.47
N ALA A 159 -56.61 20.92 -56.47
CA ALA A 159 -57.73 19.98 -56.54
C ALA A 159 -59.06 20.71 -56.76
N ARG A 160 -59.34 21.78 -56.01
CA ARG A 160 -60.54 22.62 -56.19
C ARG A 160 -60.59 23.24 -57.60
N ALA A 161 -59.48 23.80 -58.07
CA ALA A 161 -59.41 24.36 -59.42
C ALA A 161 -59.64 23.29 -60.51
N SER A 162 -59.14 22.07 -60.29
CA SER A 162 -59.35 20.94 -61.18
C SER A 162 -60.83 20.50 -61.23
N GLU A 163 -61.50 20.45 -60.07
CA GLU A 163 -62.95 20.19 -59.98
C GLU A 163 -63.77 21.27 -60.68
N GLU A 164 -63.45 22.55 -60.47
CA GLU A 164 -64.10 23.67 -61.16
C GLU A 164 -63.91 23.60 -62.68
N LEU A 165 -62.69 23.30 -63.15
CA LEU A 165 -62.42 23.08 -64.57
C LEU A 165 -63.19 21.89 -65.14
N GLN A 166 -63.36 20.81 -64.37
CA GLN A 166 -64.14 19.66 -64.77
C GLN A 166 -65.64 20.02 -64.91
N LEU A 167 -66.20 20.75 -63.95
CA LEU A 167 -67.57 21.27 -64.00
C LEU A 167 -67.78 22.19 -65.20
N LEU A 168 -66.83 23.09 -65.48
CA LEU A 168 -66.89 23.97 -66.65
C LEU A 168 -66.82 23.17 -67.97
N ARG A 169 -65.96 22.15 -68.06
CA ARG A 169 -65.90 21.26 -69.23
C ARG A 169 -67.21 20.49 -69.44
N GLU A 170 -67.83 20.00 -68.37
CA GLU A 170 -69.16 19.36 -68.42
C GLU A 170 -70.22 20.33 -68.94
N ARG A 171 -70.23 21.55 -68.41
CA ARG A 171 -71.17 22.58 -68.86
C ARG A 171 -70.98 22.94 -70.33
N ILE A 172 -69.74 23.04 -70.81
CA ILE A 172 -69.43 23.26 -72.23
C ILE A 172 -69.98 22.10 -73.07
N ARG A 173 -69.73 20.84 -72.68
CA ARG A 173 -70.26 19.66 -73.39
C ARG A 173 -71.79 19.66 -73.46
N ASP A 174 -72.47 20.05 -72.38
CA ASP A 174 -73.92 20.12 -72.37
C ASP A 174 -74.45 21.24 -73.27
N LEU A 175 -73.80 22.41 -73.28
CA LEU A 175 -74.12 23.50 -74.19
C LEU A 175 -73.81 23.13 -75.66
N GLU A 176 -72.77 22.36 -75.93
CA GLU A 176 -72.48 21.79 -77.25
C GLU A 176 -73.54 20.78 -77.68
N ARG A 177 -74.03 19.93 -76.77
CA ARG A 177 -75.18 19.04 -77.00
C ARG A 177 -76.45 19.80 -77.36
N VAL A 178 -76.71 20.92 -76.69
CA VAL A 178 -77.86 21.80 -77.01
C VAL A 178 -77.66 22.54 -78.34
N ARG A 179 -76.42 22.84 -78.72
CA ARG A 179 -76.07 23.50 -79.99
C ARG A 179 -76.09 22.54 -81.19
N PHE A 180 -75.85 21.26 -80.96
CA PHE A 180 -75.86 20.20 -81.97
C PHE A 180 -76.93 19.15 -81.63
N GLY A 181 -78.20 19.53 -81.85
CA GLY A 181 -79.29 18.57 -81.96
C GLY A 181 -79.29 17.91 -83.35
N GLU A 182 -79.28 16.58 -83.34
CA GLU A 182 -79.65 15.61 -84.39
C GLU A 182 -78.65 15.31 -85.52
N CYS A 183 -77.89 14.22 -85.35
CA CYS A 183 -77.67 13.20 -86.37
C CYS A 183 -77.51 11.84 -85.68
N ASP A 184 -78.59 11.06 -85.68
CA ASP A 184 -78.59 9.63 -85.34
C ASP A 184 -77.85 8.82 -86.41
N ASN A 185 -77.08 7.81 -85.99
CA ASN A 185 -77.08 6.46 -86.57
C ASN A 185 -76.14 5.50 -85.80
N ASN A 186 -76.74 4.62 -84.98
CA ASN A 186 -76.66 3.15 -85.01
C ASN A 186 -75.61 2.50 -85.95
N HIS A 187 -74.92 1.36 -85.71
CA HIS A 187 -74.84 0.29 -84.70
C HIS A 187 -73.73 -0.68 -85.21
N TYR A 188 -72.87 -1.33 -84.41
CA TYR A 188 -72.86 -2.78 -84.03
C TYR A 188 -71.39 -3.30 -83.86
N PRO A 189 -71.11 -4.50 -83.29
CA PRO A 189 -70.00 -4.75 -82.35
C PRO A 189 -68.86 -5.60 -82.94
N CYS A 190 -67.69 -5.60 -82.30
CA CYS A 190 -66.60 -6.54 -82.63
C CYS A 190 -66.00 -7.17 -81.37
N SER A 191 -66.21 -8.48 -81.28
CA SER A 191 -65.61 -9.42 -80.36
C SER A 191 -64.15 -9.70 -80.74
N GLN A 192 -63.19 -9.30 -79.91
CA GLN A 192 -61.86 -9.90 -79.86
C GLN A 192 -61.24 -9.68 -78.47
N CYS A 193 -61.25 -10.78 -77.70
CA CYS A 193 -60.62 -10.88 -76.39
C CYS A 193 -59.11 -11.02 -76.57
N SER A 194 -58.34 -10.16 -75.92
CA SER A 194 -56.90 -10.33 -75.73
C SER A 194 -56.61 -10.28 -74.23
N SER A 195 -56.37 -11.43 -73.62
CA SER A 195 -55.87 -11.56 -72.26
C SER A 195 -54.55 -12.33 -72.34
N SER A 196 -53.45 -11.64 -72.09
CA SER A 196 -52.13 -12.24 -71.96
C SER A 196 -51.43 -11.69 -70.71
N ASN A 197 -51.17 -12.62 -69.79
CA ASN A 197 -49.99 -12.78 -68.94
C ASN A 197 -49.57 -11.63 -68.01
N THR A 198 -49.54 -11.92 -66.71
CA THR A 198 -48.29 -12.36 -66.04
C THR A 198 -48.60 -12.99 -64.69
N GLU A 199 -47.96 -14.14 -64.46
CA GLU A 199 -47.89 -14.91 -63.23
C GLU A 199 -47.04 -14.18 -62.18
N ASP A 200 -47.34 -14.36 -60.90
CA ASP A 200 -46.29 -14.45 -59.89
C ASP A 200 -46.69 -15.37 -58.73
N GLN A 201 -45.70 -16.18 -58.36
CA GLN A 201 -45.80 -17.47 -57.70
C GLN A 201 -45.93 -17.39 -56.18
N LYS A 202 -46.73 -18.29 -55.61
CA LYS A 202 -46.77 -18.61 -54.18
C LYS A 202 -46.26 -20.05 -54.00
N SER A 203 -45.10 -20.22 -53.39
CA SER A 203 -44.47 -21.54 -53.18
C SER A 203 -44.09 -21.76 -51.72
N GLN A 204 -44.66 -22.80 -51.11
CA GLN A 204 -44.04 -23.75 -50.16
C GLN A 204 -45.09 -24.80 -49.72
N PRO A 205 -44.74 -26.02 -49.21
CA PRO A 205 -43.41 -26.60 -49.04
C PRO A 205 -43.23 -28.07 -49.54
N HIS A 206 -41.97 -28.50 -49.46
CA HIS A 206 -41.40 -29.79 -49.83
C HIS A 206 -41.68 -30.92 -48.81
N ILE A 207 -41.87 -32.14 -49.33
CA ILE A 207 -41.63 -33.40 -48.60
C ILE A 207 -40.79 -34.29 -49.52
N LEU A 208 -39.54 -34.56 -49.12
CA LEU A 208 -38.84 -35.77 -49.55
C LEU A 208 -38.04 -36.35 -48.38
N ILE A 209 -38.36 -37.61 -48.13
CA ILE A 209 -37.77 -38.54 -47.18
C ILE A 209 -36.41 -39.01 -47.73
N SER A 210 -35.40 -39.04 -46.87
CA SER A 210 -34.18 -39.84 -47.06
C SER A 210 -33.85 -40.60 -45.77
N LYS A 211 -33.39 -41.84 -45.99
CA LYS A 211 -33.19 -42.93 -45.01
C LYS A 211 -32.14 -42.64 -43.93
N PRO A 212 -32.19 -43.36 -42.79
CA PRO A 212 -31.27 -43.19 -41.67
C PRO A 212 -30.02 -44.05 -41.83
N ALA A 213 -28.87 -43.51 -41.44
CA ALA A 213 -27.63 -44.24 -41.23
C ALA A 213 -27.06 -43.88 -39.86
N HIS A 214 -27.05 -44.88 -38.99
CA HIS A 214 -26.12 -45.14 -37.89
C HIS A 214 -25.88 -44.04 -36.83
N ASN A 215 -26.65 -44.18 -35.74
CA ASN A 215 -26.28 -43.79 -34.38
C ASN A 215 -25.05 -44.57 -33.90
N THR A 216 -23.89 -43.91 -33.84
CA THR A 216 -22.85 -44.10 -32.81
C THR A 216 -21.77 -43.04 -33.01
N GLY A 217 -21.91 -41.88 -32.35
CA GLY A 217 -20.83 -40.87 -32.36
C GLY A 217 -21.22 -39.49 -31.85
N PHE A 218 -22.51 -39.13 -31.87
CA PHE A 218 -22.94 -37.76 -31.58
C PHE A 218 -22.85 -37.37 -30.09
N GLY A 219 -22.85 -38.36 -29.18
CA GLY A 219 -22.77 -38.11 -27.74
C GLY A 219 -21.41 -37.56 -27.29
N SER A 220 -20.30 -38.13 -27.76
CA SER A 220 -18.97 -37.71 -27.32
C SER A 220 -18.52 -36.39 -27.94
N THR A 221 -18.99 -36.06 -29.15
CA THR A 221 -18.62 -34.80 -29.82
C THR A 221 -19.31 -33.59 -29.20
N LEU A 222 -20.60 -33.71 -28.89
CA LEU A 222 -21.35 -32.65 -28.22
C LEU A 222 -20.85 -32.43 -26.79
N GLU A 223 -20.53 -33.51 -26.08
CA GLU A 223 -19.95 -33.47 -24.74
C GLU A 223 -18.58 -32.75 -24.73
N CYS A 224 -17.67 -33.09 -25.67
CA CYS A 224 -16.39 -32.41 -25.79
C CYS A 224 -16.53 -30.92 -26.10
N GLN A 225 -17.48 -30.52 -26.97
CA GLN A 225 -17.73 -29.12 -27.31
C GLN A 225 -18.29 -28.32 -26.12
N LEU A 226 -19.20 -28.91 -25.35
CA LEU A 226 -19.73 -28.29 -24.13
C LEU A 226 -18.63 -28.14 -23.05
N LEU A 227 -17.80 -29.17 -22.87
CA LEU A 227 -16.66 -29.12 -21.96
C LEU A 227 -15.64 -28.05 -22.36
N GLU A 228 -15.32 -27.94 -23.65
CA GLU A 228 -14.45 -26.89 -24.15
C GLU A 228 -15.02 -25.49 -23.92
N SER A 229 -16.33 -25.31 -24.12
CA SER A 229 -17.01 -24.03 -23.86
C SER A 229 -17.00 -23.64 -22.37
N VAL A 230 -17.25 -24.59 -21.47
CA VAL A 230 -17.25 -24.33 -20.01
C VAL A 230 -15.84 -24.05 -19.53
N VAL A 231 -14.86 -24.84 -19.96
CA VAL A 231 -13.47 -24.68 -19.50
C VAL A 231 -12.84 -23.41 -20.08
N ALA A 232 -13.16 -23.03 -21.32
CA ALA A 232 -12.70 -21.76 -21.90
C ALA A 232 -13.31 -20.52 -21.20
N SER A 233 -14.43 -20.67 -20.48
CA SER A 233 -15.01 -19.58 -19.67
C SER A 233 -14.34 -19.42 -18.31
N LEU A 234 -13.65 -20.46 -17.83
CA LEU A 234 -13.06 -20.53 -16.48
C LEU A 234 -11.56 -20.21 -16.46
N VAL A 235 -10.88 -20.26 -17.60
CA VAL A 235 -9.41 -20.17 -17.66
C VAL A 235 -8.96 -19.13 -18.68
N ASP A 236 -8.03 -18.27 -18.27
CA ASP A 236 -7.44 -17.23 -19.12
C ASP A 236 -6.51 -17.86 -20.18
N LYS A 237 -6.82 -17.64 -21.45
CA LYS A 237 -6.30 -18.43 -22.59
C LYS A 237 -4.79 -18.34 -22.77
N ASP A 238 -4.17 -17.22 -22.41
CA ASP A 238 -2.76 -16.97 -22.66
C ASP A 238 -1.83 -17.57 -21.60
N ALA A 239 -2.34 -17.89 -20.41
CA ALA A 239 -1.55 -18.45 -19.30
C ALA A 239 -1.61 -19.98 -19.19
N VAL A 240 -2.60 -20.63 -19.82
CA VAL A 240 -2.89 -22.06 -19.66
C VAL A 240 -1.72 -22.95 -20.07
N ALA A 241 -1.20 -22.74 -21.28
CA ALA A 241 -0.22 -23.64 -21.88
C ALA A 241 1.12 -23.59 -21.13
N ALA A 242 1.49 -22.42 -20.62
CA ALA A 242 2.70 -22.24 -19.82
C ALA A 242 2.55 -22.88 -18.43
N ASN A 243 1.43 -22.64 -17.75
CA ASN A 243 1.18 -23.17 -16.40
C ASN A 243 1.05 -24.70 -16.38
N ALA A 244 0.35 -25.26 -17.36
CA ALA A 244 0.20 -26.71 -17.48
C ALA A 244 1.51 -27.43 -17.82
N ARG A 245 2.33 -26.89 -18.74
CA ARG A 245 3.64 -27.46 -19.06
C ARG A 245 4.60 -27.37 -17.87
N ALA A 246 4.70 -26.20 -17.24
CA ALA A 246 5.55 -26.00 -16.07
C ALA A 246 5.15 -26.95 -14.92
N PHE A 247 3.85 -27.21 -14.75
CA PHE A 247 3.37 -28.19 -13.79
C PHE A 247 3.81 -29.62 -14.11
N LEU A 248 3.68 -30.07 -15.35
CA LEU A 248 4.12 -31.41 -15.74
C LEU A 248 5.63 -31.57 -15.60
N GLU A 249 6.41 -30.55 -15.95
CA GLU A 249 7.87 -30.51 -15.76
C GLU A 249 8.26 -30.59 -14.28
N ALA A 250 7.62 -29.79 -13.43
CA ALA A 250 7.83 -29.82 -11.98
C ALA A 250 7.44 -31.16 -11.33
N ASN A 251 6.59 -31.96 -12.00
CA ASN A 251 6.15 -33.28 -11.54
C ASN A 251 6.67 -34.44 -12.43
N ASN A 252 7.76 -34.24 -13.19
CA ASN A 252 8.33 -35.25 -14.10
C ASN A 252 8.77 -36.55 -13.39
N GLY A 253 8.96 -36.53 -12.07
CA GLY A 253 9.19 -37.74 -11.28
C GLY A 253 7.98 -38.69 -11.19
N VAL A 254 6.79 -38.24 -11.58
CA VAL A 254 5.57 -39.05 -11.66
C VAL A 254 5.42 -39.59 -13.09
N GLU A 255 5.43 -40.92 -13.24
CA GLU A 255 5.40 -41.61 -14.54
C GLU A 255 4.26 -41.11 -15.46
N SER A 256 3.08 -40.84 -14.90
CA SER A 256 1.94 -40.30 -15.64
C SER A 256 2.17 -38.87 -16.15
N CYS A 257 2.82 -37.99 -15.36
CA CYS A 257 3.14 -36.63 -15.78
C CYS A 257 4.22 -36.63 -16.88
N GLN A 258 5.18 -37.54 -16.80
CA GLN A 258 6.20 -37.74 -17.82
C GLN A 258 5.61 -38.23 -19.16
N LYS A 259 4.65 -39.17 -19.11
CA LYS A 259 3.94 -39.65 -20.31
C LYS A 259 3.08 -38.53 -20.94
N LEU A 260 2.36 -37.77 -20.12
CA LEU A 260 1.57 -36.62 -20.57
C LEU A 260 2.43 -35.53 -21.21
N LEU A 261 3.62 -35.25 -20.64
CA LEU A 261 4.56 -34.27 -21.20
C LEU A 261 5.09 -34.70 -22.58
N LYS A 262 5.38 -35.99 -22.79
CA LYS A 262 5.82 -36.54 -24.09
C LYS A 262 4.72 -36.48 -25.17
N MET A 263 3.47 -36.54 -24.77
CA MET A 263 2.32 -36.48 -25.67
C MET A 263 1.71 -35.08 -25.78
N TRP A 264 2.33 -34.06 -25.19
CA TRP A 264 1.73 -32.74 -25.00
C TRP A 264 1.17 -32.11 -26.29
N GLU A 265 1.93 -32.15 -27.38
CA GLU A 265 1.53 -31.59 -28.69
C GLU A 265 0.34 -32.31 -29.32
N TRP A 266 0.01 -33.49 -28.80
CA TRP A 266 -1.08 -34.36 -29.25
C TRP A 266 -2.25 -34.39 -28.26
N LEU A 267 -2.17 -33.65 -27.15
CA LEU A 267 -3.26 -33.53 -26.19
C LEU A 267 -4.33 -32.56 -26.68
N ASN A 268 -5.59 -32.94 -26.49
CA ASN A 268 -6.70 -32.05 -26.77
C ASN A 268 -6.63 -30.79 -25.87
N PRO A 269 -7.06 -29.61 -26.36
CA PRO A 269 -7.02 -28.36 -25.59
C PRO A 269 -7.73 -28.45 -24.24
N SER A 270 -8.87 -29.14 -24.16
CA SER A 270 -9.59 -29.40 -22.91
C SER A 270 -8.74 -30.16 -21.88
N THR A 271 -7.93 -31.12 -22.32
CA THR A 271 -7.00 -31.86 -21.45
C THR A 271 -5.87 -30.95 -20.95
N GLN A 272 -5.32 -30.10 -21.82
CA GLN A 272 -4.30 -29.12 -21.43
C GLN A 272 -4.83 -28.12 -20.39
N ASN A 273 -6.08 -27.67 -20.55
CA ASN A 273 -6.75 -26.79 -19.59
C ASN A 273 -6.96 -27.46 -18.22
N ILE A 274 -7.37 -28.73 -18.19
CA ILE A 274 -7.53 -29.48 -16.93
C ILE A 274 -6.19 -29.60 -16.20
N ILE A 275 -5.09 -29.81 -16.93
CA ILE A 275 -3.74 -29.87 -16.34
C ILE A 275 -3.33 -28.49 -15.80
N SER A 276 -3.67 -27.40 -16.48
CA SER A 276 -3.47 -26.03 -15.97
C SER A 276 -4.25 -25.80 -14.69
N LEU A 277 -5.52 -26.20 -14.65
CA LEU A 277 -6.35 -26.10 -13.44
C LEU A 277 -5.77 -26.94 -12.30
N ALA A 278 -5.26 -28.14 -12.57
CA ALA A 278 -4.59 -28.95 -11.57
C ALA A 278 -3.31 -28.27 -11.03
N ALA A 279 -2.60 -27.52 -11.88
CA ALA A 279 -1.46 -26.71 -11.46
C ALA A 279 -1.88 -25.60 -10.49
N GLU A 280 -2.91 -24.86 -10.86
CA GLU A 280 -3.47 -23.76 -10.06
C GLU A 280 -4.04 -24.26 -8.72
N VAL A 281 -4.73 -25.39 -8.71
CA VAL A 281 -5.21 -26.02 -7.47
C VAL A 281 -4.02 -26.39 -6.57
N LYS A 282 -2.91 -26.87 -7.14
CA LYS A 282 -1.72 -27.23 -6.35
C LYS A 282 -1.00 -25.98 -5.81
N THR A 283 -0.96 -24.87 -6.54
CA THR A 283 -0.41 -23.60 -6.02
C THR A 283 -1.30 -23.03 -4.94
N LEU A 284 -2.61 -22.93 -5.17
CA LEU A 284 -3.59 -22.48 -4.18
C LEU A 284 -3.57 -23.34 -2.92
N GLN A 285 -3.36 -24.65 -3.04
CA GLN A 285 -3.22 -25.52 -1.87
C GLN A 285 -1.97 -25.20 -1.04
N LYS A 286 -0.85 -24.84 -1.68
CA LYS A 286 0.34 -24.36 -0.95
C LYS A 286 0.08 -23.01 -0.29
N ASP A 287 -0.50 -22.08 -1.03
CA ASP A 287 -0.81 -20.74 -0.53
C ASP A 287 -1.78 -20.80 0.66
N LYS A 288 -2.78 -21.69 0.61
CA LYS A 288 -3.67 -21.98 1.75
C LYS A 288 -2.92 -22.40 3.00
N GLU A 289 -1.94 -23.31 2.89
CA GLU A 289 -1.16 -23.73 4.05
C GLU A 289 -0.25 -22.60 4.56
N HIS A 290 0.35 -21.80 3.67
CA HIS A 290 1.07 -20.59 4.06
C HIS A 290 0.18 -19.57 4.79
N LEU A 291 -1.02 -19.33 4.28
CA LEU A 291 -1.99 -18.42 4.90
C LEU A 291 -2.44 -18.90 6.28
N LYS A 292 -2.61 -20.22 6.49
CA LYS A 292 -2.90 -20.76 7.82
C LYS A 292 -1.78 -20.48 8.81
N VAL A 293 -0.52 -20.66 8.40
CA VAL A 293 0.64 -20.37 9.26
C VAL A 293 0.70 -18.88 9.59
N ASN A 294 0.50 -18.02 8.60
CA ASN A 294 0.48 -16.57 8.81
C ASN A 294 -0.67 -16.12 9.71
N LEU A 295 -1.86 -16.71 9.56
CA LEU A 295 -3.01 -16.43 10.42
C LEU A 295 -2.71 -16.82 11.86
N HIS A 296 -2.16 -18.02 12.08
CA HIS A 296 -1.80 -18.46 13.43
C HIS A 296 -0.77 -17.54 14.08
N ARG A 297 0.27 -17.12 13.33
CA ARG A 297 1.25 -16.15 13.82
C ARG A 297 0.61 -14.80 14.15
N ALA A 298 -0.29 -14.30 13.29
CA ALA A 298 -0.99 -13.05 13.54
C ALA A 298 -1.89 -13.13 14.80
N GLU A 299 -2.53 -14.27 15.05
CA GLU A 299 -3.29 -14.50 16.29
C GLU A 299 -2.39 -14.48 17.53
N GLU A 300 -1.19 -15.07 17.46
CA GLU A 300 -0.20 -15.01 18.54
C GLU A 300 0.32 -13.59 18.79
N GLU A 301 0.63 -12.84 17.73
CA GLU A 301 1.05 -11.44 17.82
C GLU A 301 -0.05 -10.57 18.46
N VAL A 302 -1.31 -10.74 18.06
CA VAL A 302 -2.45 -10.05 18.68
C VAL A 302 -2.56 -10.38 20.17
N LYS A 303 -2.31 -11.63 20.56
CA LYS A 303 -2.32 -12.03 21.98
C LYS A 303 -1.24 -11.30 22.78
N VAL A 304 -0.01 -11.27 22.27
CA VAL A 304 1.11 -10.54 22.90
C VAL A 304 0.79 -9.05 23.00
N PHE A 305 0.29 -8.44 21.92
CA PHE A 305 -0.12 -7.03 21.93
C PHE A 305 -1.23 -6.73 22.94
N CYS A 306 -2.19 -7.64 23.13
CA CYS A 306 -3.21 -7.51 24.16
C CYS A 306 -2.60 -7.54 25.56
N GLU A 307 -1.64 -8.43 25.83
CA GLU A 307 -0.93 -8.50 27.11
C GLU A 307 -0.13 -7.22 27.39
N GLU A 308 0.61 -6.71 26.40
CA GLU A 308 1.35 -5.45 26.50
C GLU A 308 0.42 -4.25 26.73
N ASN A 309 -0.70 -4.16 26.00
CA ASN A 309 -1.68 -3.09 26.19
C ASN A 309 -2.31 -3.14 27.60
N CYS A 310 -2.54 -4.33 28.16
CA CYS A 310 -3.01 -4.48 29.54
C CYS A 310 -1.99 -3.91 30.54
N ILE A 311 -0.70 -4.19 30.35
CA ILE A 311 0.37 -3.66 31.21
C ILE A 311 0.45 -2.13 31.10
N LEU A 312 0.39 -1.60 29.87
CA LEU A 312 0.43 -0.17 29.62
C LEU A 312 -0.79 0.56 30.21
N ASP A 313 -1.98 -0.03 30.15
CA ASP A 313 -3.19 0.54 30.74
C ASP A 313 -3.09 0.62 32.27
N GLU A 314 -2.56 -0.42 32.93
CA GLU A 314 -2.33 -0.39 34.38
C GLU A 314 -1.28 0.66 34.79
N GLU A 315 -0.20 0.83 34.02
CA GLU A 315 0.80 1.86 34.30
C GLU A 315 0.26 3.27 34.01
N ASN A 316 -0.54 3.45 32.95
CA ASN A 316 -1.24 4.72 32.69
C ASN A 316 -2.20 5.08 33.83
N LYS A 317 -3.00 4.12 34.32
CA LYS A 317 -3.85 4.32 35.50
C LYS A 317 -3.02 4.70 36.72
N ARG A 318 -1.86 4.08 36.92
CA ARG A 318 -0.93 4.41 38.02
C ARG A 318 -0.39 5.83 37.91
N LEU A 319 0.08 6.24 36.73
CA LEU A 319 0.57 7.58 36.45
C LEU A 319 -0.53 8.64 36.64
N MET A 320 -1.74 8.39 36.16
CA MET A 320 -2.88 9.29 36.37
C MET A 320 -3.22 9.48 37.85
N ARG A 321 -3.10 8.42 38.67
CA ARG A 321 -3.25 8.54 40.14
C ARG A 321 -2.14 9.39 40.75
N LEU A 322 -0.89 9.26 40.28
CA LEU A 322 0.24 10.09 40.75
C LEU A 322 0.06 11.57 40.38
N LEU A 323 -0.26 11.86 39.12
CA LEU A 323 -0.53 13.23 38.65
C LEU A 323 -1.69 13.88 39.43
N ASN A 324 -2.77 13.14 39.68
CA ASN A 324 -3.88 13.64 40.49
C ASN A 324 -3.46 13.90 41.94
N ARG A 325 -2.61 13.05 42.54
CA ARG A 325 -2.05 13.29 43.88
C ARG A 325 -1.19 14.55 43.90
N GLU A 326 -0.28 14.71 42.94
CA GLU A 326 0.60 15.87 42.84
C GLU A 326 -0.19 17.17 42.66
N ARG A 327 -1.19 17.16 41.77
CA ARG A 327 -2.12 18.29 41.59
C ARG A 327 -2.89 18.63 42.87
N ASN A 328 -3.31 17.63 43.64
CA ASN A 328 -4.00 17.85 44.91
C ASN A 328 -3.06 18.34 46.03
N HIS A 329 -1.75 18.09 45.94
CA HIS A 329 -0.74 18.60 46.88
C HIS A 329 -0.34 20.05 46.58
N GLN A 330 -0.37 20.50 45.32
CA GLN A 330 -0.09 21.90 44.96
C GLN A 330 -1.24 22.87 45.33
N GLY A 331 -2.41 22.38 45.74
CA GLY A 331 -3.58 23.21 46.09
C GLY A 331 -3.67 23.69 47.53
N SER A 332 -2.75 23.29 48.44
CA SER A 332 -2.91 23.51 49.89
C SER A 332 -1.86 24.44 50.53
N GLY A 333 -1.14 25.23 49.72
CA GLY A 333 -0.04 26.07 50.22
C GLY A 333 -0.01 27.46 49.59
N GLY A 334 -0.98 28.32 49.92
CA GLY A 334 -0.94 29.71 49.45
C GLY A 334 -2.05 30.57 50.04
N LYS A 335 -1.88 31.04 51.28
CA LYS A 335 -2.59 32.22 51.79
C LYS A 335 -1.67 33.44 51.67
N HIS A 336 -2.31 34.60 51.46
CA HIS A 336 -1.79 35.98 51.35
C HIS A 336 -1.39 36.38 49.91
N THR A 337 -1.85 37.47 49.28
CA THR A 337 -2.59 38.68 49.68
C THR A 337 -3.23 39.34 48.43
N CYS A 338 -4.17 40.25 48.66
CA CYS A 338 -4.93 41.11 47.75
C CYS A 338 -4.25 41.59 46.45
N SER A 339 -4.98 41.64 45.32
CA SER A 339 -5.51 42.90 44.74
C SER A 339 -5.99 42.77 43.27
N ALA A 340 -7.08 43.48 43.00
CA ALA A 340 -7.53 44.11 41.75
C ALA A 340 -7.71 43.30 40.45
N SER A 341 -9.00 43.12 40.12
CA SER A 341 -9.64 43.35 38.82
C SER A 341 -8.76 43.95 37.70
N ALA A 342 -8.56 43.19 36.62
CA ALA A 342 -8.47 43.73 35.28
C ALA A 342 -8.99 42.74 34.23
N LYS A 343 -9.99 43.24 33.52
CA LYS A 343 -10.72 42.71 32.37
C LYS A 343 -9.77 42.63 31.16
N GLY A 344 -9.75 41.53 30.41
CA GLY A 344 -9.29 41.57 29.02
C GLY A 344 -8.67 40.30 28.42
N ASN A 345 -9.26 39.90 27.30
CA ASN A 345 -8.69 39.12 26.19
C ASN A 345 -8.57 37.59 26.31
N LYS A 346 -9.64 36.96 25.81
CA LYS A 346 -9.63 35.67 25.10
C LYS A 346 -8.48 35.64 24.07
N ARG A 347 -7.46 34.81 24.31
CA ARG A 347 -6.66 34.22 23.25
C ARG A 347 -6.83 32.71 23.32
N LYS A 348 -7.40 32.15 22.25
CA LYS A 348 -7.54 30.73 22.00
C LYS A 348 -6.13 30.14 21.87
N SER A 349 -5.75 29.20 22.72
CA SER A 349 -4.60 28.32 22.51
C SER A 349 -5.12 26.89 22.38
N SER A 350 -5.14 26.39 21.15
CA SER A 350 -5.43 25.00 20.83
C SER A 350 -4.26 24.12 21.29
N PRO A 351 -4.49 22.97 21.94
CA PRO A 351 -3.46 21.95 22.07
C PRO A 351 -3.31 21.23 20.72
N LYS A 352 -2.14 21.36 20.09
CA LYS A 352 -1.69 20.46 19.02
C LYS A 352 -1.50 19.08 19.63
N ILE A 353 -2.33 18.13 19.24
CA ILE A 353 -2.12 16.71 19.52
C ILE A 353 -1.22 16.21 18.39
N CYS A 354 0.06 15.97 18.67
CA CYS A 354 0.91 15.17 17.79
C CYS A 354 0.51 13.70 18.00
N ALA A 355 -0.36 13.19 17.15
CA ALA A 355 -0.58 11.75 17.03
C ALA A 355 0.57 11.18 16.21
N VAL A 356 1.46 10.42 16.86
CA VAL A 356 2.37 9.49 16.19
C VAL A 356 1.68 8.14 16.28
N GLU A 357 0.99 7.76 15.19
CA GLU A 357 0.44 6.43 15.01
C GLU A 357 1.57 5.41 14.78
N LYS A 358 1.40 4.24 15.38
CA LYS A 358 2.31 3.09 15.33
C LYS A 358 2.64 2.71 13.88
N MET A 359 3.93 2.60 13.61
CA MET A 359 4.49 2.18 12.33
C MET A 359 4.63 0.66 12.34
N ASN A 360 3.89 -0.03 11.46
CA ASN A 360 4.01 -1.47 11.28
C ASN A 360 5.28 -1.79 10.46
N ASP A 361 6.01 -2.81 10.91
CA ASP A 361 7.12 -3.43 10.19
C ASP A 361 6.61 -4.12 8.91
N LEU A 362 6.89 -3.49 7.76
CA LEU A 362 6.85 -4.13 6.46
C LEU A 362 8.25 -4.03 5.86
N ASN A 363 9.06 -5.07 6.12
CA ASN A 363 10.30 -5.32 5.38
C ASN A 363 9.98 -6.17 4.15
N GLY A 364 9.46 -5.53 3.11
CA GLY A 364 9.47 -6.03 1.74
C GLY A 364 10.56 -5.31 0.92
N PRO A 365 11.03 -5.86 -0.22
CA PRO A 365 12.01 -5.20 -1.07
C PRO A 365 11.35 -3.99 -1.77
N ASP A 366 11.36 -2.84 -1.10
CA ASP A 366 10.73 -1.60 -1.56
C ASP A 366 11.58 -0.90 -2.63
N SER A 367 11.15 -1.01 -3.89
CA SER A 367 11.36 0.10 -4.82
C SER A 367 10.32 1.18 -4.52
N PRO A 368 10.71 2.47 -4.43
CA PRO A 368 9.74 3.55 -4.27
C PRO A 368 8.73 3.50 -5.42
N ARG A 369 7.43 3.42 -5.12
CA ARG A 369 6.39 3.46 -6.14
C ARG A 369 6.48 4.78 -6.90
N GLN A 370 6.33 4.71 -8.21
CA GLN A 370 6.27 5.92 -9.04
C GLN A 370 4.89 6.58 -8.88
N PRO A 371 4.82 7.92 -8.93
CA PRO A 371 3.54 8.62 -8.95
C PRO A 371 2.68 8.12 -10.12
N LEU A 372 1.36 8.11 -9.93
CA LEU A 372 0.44 7.75 -11.01
C LEU A 372 0.69 8.69 -12.21
N SER A 373 0.91 8.11 -13.38
CA SER A 373 1.03 8.90 -14.62
C SER A 373 -0.29 9.63 -14.86
N PRO A 374 -0.28 10.86 -15.41
CA PRO A 374 -1.49 11.54 -15.81
C PRO A 374 -2.32 10.64 -16.72
N LEU A 375 -3.57 10.37 -16.34
CA LEU A 375 -4.47 9.57 -17.15
C LEU A 375 -4.73 10.34 -18.44
N TYR A 376 -4.20 9.81 -19.56
CA TYR A 376 -4.36 10.43 -20.87
C TYR A 376 -5.85 10.62 -21.18
N HIS A 377 -6.22 11.84 -21.54
CA HIS A 377 -7.57 12.15 -21.99
C HIS A 377 -7.92 11.28 -23.20
N ASN A 378 -8.88 10.37 -23.05
CA ASN A 378 -9.56 9.77 -24.19
C ASN A 378 -10.49 10.84 -24.78
N SER A 379 -9.90 11.76 -25.57
CA SER A 379 -10.65 12.71 -26.38
C SER A 379 -11.07 12.03 -27.69
N PRO A 380 -12.33 12.14 -28.15
CA PRO A 380 -12.81 11.42 -29.34
C PRO A 380 -12.23 11.89 -30.68
N ASP A 381 -11.35 12.91 -30.71
CA ASP A 381 -11.01 13.60 -31.97
C ASP A 381 -9.70 13.14 -32.67
N SER A 382 -9.05 12.06 -32.23
CA SER A 382 -7.76 11.65 -32.83
C SER A 382 -7.84 10.60 -33.95
N ARG A 383 -9.01 10.31 -34.53
CA ARG A 383 -9.16 9.35 -35.64
C ARG A 383 -9.25 9.96 -37.04
N MET A 384 -8.94 11.24 -37.21
CA MET A 384 -8.71 11.82 -38.53
C MET A 384 -7.22 12.08 -38.74
N HIS A 385 -6.68 11.47 -39.78
CA HIS A 385 -5.30 11.54 -40.28
C HIS A 385 -4.32 10.44 -39.84
N LYS A 386 -4.51 9.25 -40.44
CA LYS A 386 -3.37 8.56 -41.07
C LYS A 386 -3.70 8.35 -42.55
N LYS A 387 -2.85 8.93 -43.41
CA LYS A 387 -2.76 8.60 -44.83
C LYS A 387 -2.12 7.23 -44.99
#